data_AF-A0A8D2LQB4-F1
#
_entry.id   AF-A0A8D2LQB4-F1
#
_cell.length_a   1.000
_cell.length_b   1.000
_cell.length_c   1.000
_cell.angle_alpha   90.00
_cell.angle_beta   90.00
_cell.angle_gamma   90.00
#
_symmetry.space_group_name_H-M   'P 1'
#
loop_
_entity.id
_entity.type
_entity.pdbx_description
1 polymer ?
#
loop_
_entity_poly.entity_id
_entity_poly.type
_entity_poly.pdbx_seq_one_letter_code
_entity_poly.pdbx_strand_id
1 'polypeptide(L)'
;MAKKEGPFLRFKDKLSKFPVKEGFKNSPEKILQTTEVLTLSDHLFSKYGENYALELSDAVLKDIKLEHHAVRLRTESKAAYLASFYPESSNPLR
;
A
#
# COMPACT_ATOMS: atom_id res chain seq x y z
N MET A 1 -17.08 -2.74 -25.26
CA MET A 1 -16.21 -3.34 -24.23
C MET A 1 -15.81 -2.25 -23.23
N ALA A 2 -16.51 -2.12 -22.11
CA ALA A 2 -16.11 -1.17 -21.06
C ALA A 2 -14.92 -1.77 -20.32
N LYS A 3 -13.71 -1.20 -20.51
CA LYS A 3 -12.59 -1.46 -19.60
C LYS A 3 -13.03 -0.95 -18.24
N LYS A 4 -13.52 -1.84 -17.37
CA LYS A 4 -13.75 -1.52 -15.96
C LYS A 4 -12.40 -1.09 -15.41
N GLU A 5 -12.19 0.21 -15.23
CA GLU A 5 -11.10 0.70 -14.41
C GLU A 5 -11.38 0.27 -12.98
N GLY A 6 -10.93 -0.93 -12.63
CA GLY A 6 -11.07 -1.47 -11.29
C GLY A 6 -10.33 -0.57 -10.28
N PRO A 7 -10.69 -0.65 -8.99
CA PRO A 7 -10.05 0.10 -7.93
C PRO A 7 -8.51 0.00 -7.95
N PHE A 8 -7.98 -1.14 -8.41
CA PHE A 8 -6.54 -1.38 -8.57
C PHE A 8 -5.88 -0.56 -9.69
N LEU A 9 -6.57 -0.34 -10.82
CA LEU A 9 -6.03 0.48 -11.90
C LEU A 9 -5.97 1.96 -11.48
N ARG A 10 -7.02 2.42 -10.78
CA ARG A 10 -7.06 3.78 -10.21
C ARG A 10 -5.95 4.01 -9.19
N PHE A 11 -5.66 2.99 -8.37
CA PHE A 11 -4.54 3.03 -7.43
C PHE A 11 -3.20 3.20 -8.16
N LYS A 12 -2.93 2.38 -9.19
CA LYS A 12 -1.70 2.48 -9.99
C LYS A 12 -1.53 3.83 -10.68
N ASP A 13 -2.59 4.32 -11.31
CA ASP A 13 -2.56 5.59 -12.03
C ASP A 13 -2.39 6.78 -11.08
N LYS A 14 -2.97 6.71 -9.87
CA LYS A 14 -2.76 7.76 -8.87
C LYS A 14 -1.37 7.68 -8.28
N LEU A 15 -0.87 6.49 -7.97
CA LEU A 15 0.47 6.25 -7.42
C LEU A 15 1.59 6.79 -8.34
N SER A 16 1.43 6.72 -9.66
CA SER A 16 2.40 7.28 -10.61
C SER A 16 2.48 8.82 -10.57
N LYS A 17 1.37 9.47 -10.20
CA LYS A 17 1.20 10.94 -10.18
C LYS A 17 1.28 11.54 -8.78
N PHE A 18 1.20 10.71 -7.74
CA PHE A 18 1.16 11.15 -6.36
C PHE A 18 2.51 11.78 -5.97
N PRO A 19 2.55 12.96 -5.34
CA PRO A 19 3.81 13.57 -4.94
C PRO A 19 4.48 12.74 -3.84
N VAL A 20 5.72 12.33 -4.07
CA VAL A 20 6.55 11.63 -3.07
C VAL A 20 7.43 12.62 -2.28
N LYS A 21 7.90 12.18 -1.11
CA LYS A 21 8.81 12.95 -0.25
C LYS A 21 10.10 13.28 -1.00
N GLU A 22 10.74 14.39 -0.64
CA GLU A 22 12.04 14.79 -1.20
C GLU A 22 13.06 13.66 -1.07
N GLY A 23 13.84 13.43 -2.13
CA GLY A 23 14.79 12.32 -2.24
C GLY A 23 14.22 11.07 -2.91
N PHE A 24 12.90 10.93 -3.03
CA PHE A 24 12.27 9.83 -3.77
C PHE A 24 11.82 10.27 -5.17
N LYS A 25 11.82 9.32 -6.11
CA LYS A 25 11.29 9.53 -7.47
C LYS A 25 10.01 8.72 -7.66
N ASN A 26 9.03 9.30 -8.34
CA ASN A 26 7.82 8.56 -8.71
C ASN A 26 8.14 7.33 -9.54
N SER A 27 7.32 6.30 -9.38
CA SER A 27 7.40 5.11 -10.22
C SER A 27 6.75 5.41 -11.58
N PRO A 28 7.43 5.10 -12.70
CA PRO A 28 6.89 5.38 -14.01
C PRO A 28 5.62 4.55 -14.23
N GLU A 29 4.58 5.22 -14.72
CA GLU A 29 3.24 4.67 -14.96
C GLU A 29 3.28 3.39 -15.81
N LYS A 30 4.18 3.34 -16.80
CA LYS A 30 4.40 2.15 -17.65
C LYS A 30 4.76 0.89 -16.87
N ILE A 31 5.58 1.01 -15.81
CA ILE A 31 5.95 -0.13 -14.97
C ILE A 31 4.77 -0.50 -14.09
N LEU A 32 4.10 0.49 -13.49
CA LEU A 32 2.96 0.24 -12.60
C LEU A 32 1.80 -0.45 -13.31
N GLN A 33 1.53 -0.11 -14.58
CA GLN A 33 0.43 -0.72 -15.33
C GLN A 33 0.65 -2.20 -15.64
N THR A 34 1.88 -2.63 -15.94
CA THR A 34 2.21 -4.03 -16.23
C THR A 34 2.46 -4.89 -14.99
N THR A 35 2.65 -4.28 -13.83
CA THR A 35 3.01 -4.98 -12.59
C THR A 35 1.77 -5.62 -11.95
N GLU A 36 1.83 -6.90 -11.57
CA GLU A 36 0.75 -7.58 -10.83
C GLU A 36 0.66 -7.11 -9.38
N VAL A 37 -0.42 -7.47 -8.67
CA VAL A 37 -0.70 -7.00 -7.29
C VAL A 37 0.45 -7.33 -6.34
N LEU A 38 0.95 -8.57 -6.34
CA LEU A 38 2.02 -9.01 -5.44
C LEU A 38 3.33 -8.29 -5.74
N THR A 39 3.70 -8.23 -7.03
CA THR A 39 4.91 -7.56 -7.49
C THR A 39 4.89 -6.06 -7.23
N LEU A 40 3.71 -5.43 -7.17
CA LEU A 40 3.58 -4.01 -6.88
C LEU A 40 3.94 -3.70 -5.42
N SER A 41 3.50 -4.54 -4.47
CA SER A 41 3.83 -4.37 -3.06
C SER A 41 5.33 -4.51 -2.82
N ASP A 42 5.95 -5.54 -3.39
CA ASP A 42 7.40 -5.75 -3.28
C ASP A 42 8.19 -4.61 -3.93
N HIS A 43 7.73 -4.11 -5.08
CA HIS A 43 8.33 -2.95 -5.74
C HIS A 43 8.24 -1.69 -4.89
N LEU A 44 7.10 -1.47 -4.23
CA LEU A 44 6.91 -0.34 -3.32
C LEU A 44 7.84 -0.45 -2.11
N PHE A 45 7.91 -1.63 -1.48
CA PHE A 45 8.79 -1.85 -0.33
C PHE A 45 10.27 -1.74 -0.68
N SER A 46 10.69 -2.26 -1.83
CA SER A 46 12.08 -2.16 -2.30
C SER A 46 12.47 -0.71 -2.63
N LYS A 47 11.56 0.07 -3.22
CA LYS A 47 11.86 1.43 -3.68
C LYS A 47 11.71 2.49 -2.60
N TYR A 48 10.67 2.39 -1.78
CA TYR A 48 10.31 3.41 -0.80
C TYR A 48 10.64 2.99 0.63
N GLY A 49 10.92 1.70 0.87
CA GLY A 49 11.01 1.13 2.21
C GLY A 49 9.63 0.83 2.79
N GLU A 50 9.54 -0.15 3.68
CA GLU A 50 8.28 -0.68 4.22
C GLU A 50 7.40 0.42 4.85
N ASN A 51 7.95 1.20 5.77
CA ASN A 51 7.22 2.26 6.47
C ASN A 51 6.66 3.32 5.50
N TYR A 52 7.48 3.81 4.57
CA TYR A 52 7.06 4.88 3.68
C TYR A 52 6.14 4.38 2.56
N ALA A 53 6.32 3.15 2.08
CA ALA A 53 5.39 2.50 1.15
C ALA A 53 3.99 2.36 1.75
N LEU A 54 3.87 2.04 3.04
CA LEU A 54 2.59 1.96 3.76
C LEU A 54 1.94 3.34 3.90
N GLU A 55 2.70 4.37 4.30
CA GLU A 55 2.21 5.75 4.36
C GLU A 55 1.72 6.24 2.99
N LEU A 56 2.50 6.00 1.94
CA LEU A 56 2.16 6.37 0.57
C LEU A 56 0.90 5.66 0.09
N SER A 57 0.77 4.37 0.37
CA SER A 57 -0.40 3.58 0.00
C SER A 57 -1.66 4.04 0.72
N ASP A 58 -1.58 4.34 2.03
CA ASP A 58 -2.70 4.91 2.78
C ASP A 58 -3.15 6.27 2.22
N ALA A 59 -2.19 7.14 1.89
CA ALA A 59 -2.48 8.46 1.29
C ALA A 59 -3.13 8.34 -0.09
N VAL A 60 -2.62 7.46 -0.95
CA VAL A 60 -3.17 7.20 -2.29
C VAL A 60 -4.57 6.58 -2.18
N LEU A 61 -4.80 5.62 -1.28
CA LEU A 61 -6.11 4.98 -1.08
C LEU A 61 -7.16 5.98 -0.60
N LYS A 62 -6.81 6.90 0.30
CA LYS A 62 -7.68 8.00 0.73
C LYS A 62 -8.05 8.93 -0.43
N ASP A 63 -7.07 9.30 -1.24
CA ASP A 63 -7.27 10.21 -2.37
C ASP A 63 -8.21 9.63 -3.44
N ILE A 64 -8.10 8.33 -3.72
CA ILE A 64 -9.01 7.63 -4.65
C ILE A 64 -10.35 7.20 -4.00
N LYS A 65 -10.67 7.70 -2.79
CA LYS A 65 -11.90 7.41 -2.03
C LYS A 65 -12.12 5.93 -1.69
N LEU A 66 -11.03 5.18 -1.50
CA LEU A 66 -11.05 3.78 -1.04
C LEU A 66 -10.69 3.69 0.45
N GLU A 67 -11.39 4.45 1.29
CA GLU A 67 -11.08 4.59 2.72
C GLU A 67 -11.16 3.26 3.48
N HIS A 68 -12.10 2.38 3.15
CA HIS A 68 -12.19 1.05 3.76
C HIS A 68 -10.91 0.22 3.53
N HIS A 69 -10.28 0.34 2.36
CA HIS A 69 -9.00 -0.32 2.10
C HIS A 69 -7.86 0.35 2.86
N ALA A 70 -7.88 1.67 3.00
CA ALA A 70 -6.89 2.43 3.78
C ALA A 70 -6.94 2.07 5.28
N VAL A 71 -8.14 1.93 5.85
CA VAL A 71 -8.36 1.50 7.23
C VAL A 71 -7.87 0.07 7.43
N ARG A 72 -8.25 -0.85 6.53
CA ARG A 72 -7.78 -2.25 6.60
C ARG A 72 -6.25 -2.34 6.54
N LEU A 73 -5.62 -1.63 5.61
CA LEU A 73 -4.16 -1.59 5.49
C LEU A 73 -3.50 -1.17 6.81
N ARG A 74 -3.99 -0.11 7.45
CA ARG A 74 -3.46 0.37 8.74
C ARG A 74 -3.68 -0.63 9.87
N THR A 75 -4.86 -1.23 9.96
CA THR A 75 -5.18 -2.20 11.01
C THR A 75 -4.35 -3.47 10.87
N GLU A 76 -4.27 -4.04 9.66
CA GLU A 76 -3.51 -5.26 9.38
C GLU A 76 -2.01 -5.04 9.56
N SER A 77 -1.46 -3.92 9.08
CA SER A 77 -0.05 -3.55 9.29
C SER A 77 0.29 -3.37 10.78
N LYS A 78 -0.58 -2.67 11.53
CA LYS A 78 -0.40 -2.49 12.97
C LYS A 78 -0.50 -3.81 13.73
N ALA A 79 -1.45 -4.67 13.36
CA ALA A 79 -1.59 -5.98 13.97
C ALA A 79 -0.35 -6.86 13.71
N ALA A 80 0.16 -6.87 12.48
CA ALA A 80 1.39 -7.58 12.13
C ALA A 80 2.60 -7.08 12.91
N TYR A 81 2.75 -5.76 13.05
CA TYR A 81 3.78 -5.16 13.91
C TYR A 81 3.62 -5.62 15.36
N LEU A 82 2.43 -5.48 15.96
CA LEU A 82 2.21 -5.88 17.35
C LEU A 82 2.46 -7.38 17.59
N ALA A 83 2.07 -8.24 16.64
CA ALA A 83 2.30 -9.68 16.73
C ALA A 83 3.79 -10.06 16.70
N SER A 84 4.66 -9.25 16.08
CA SER A 84 6.11 -9.50 16.07
C SER A 84 6.78 -9.15 17.41
N PHE A 85 6.19 -8.23 18.19
CA PHE A 85 6.66 -7.89 19.54
C PHE A 85 5.95 -8.68 20.64
N TYR A 86 4.73 -9.14 20.38
CA TYR A 86 3.89 -9.86 21.32
C TYR A 86 3.24 -11.07 20.62
N PRO A 87 4.00 -12.17 20.43
CA PRO A 87 3.41 -13.40 19.94
C PRO A 87 2.31 -13.85 20.93
N GLU A 88 1.19 -14.37 20.41
CA GLU A 88 -0.03 -14.71 21.18
C GLU A 88 0.16 -15.73 22.34
N SER A 89 1.39 -16.16 22.63
CA SER A 89 1.73 -16.97 23.81
C SER A 89 1.66 -16.22 25.15
N SER A 90 1.34 -14.92 25.16
CA SER A 90 1.17 -14.12 26.38
C SER A 90 -0.30 -13.72 26.63
N ASN A 91 -1.24 -14.62 26.35
CA ASN A 91 -2.63 -14.46 26.76
C ASN A 91 -2.90 -15.26 28.05
N PRO A 92 -2.86 -14.63 29.26
CA PRO A 92 -3.04 -15.34 30.53
C PRO A 92 -4.50 -15.70 30.85
N LEU A 93 -5.46 -15.52 29.93
CA LEU A 93 -6.90 -15.65 30.19
C LEU A 93 -7.63 -16.60 29.23
N ARG A 94 -6.97 -17.66 28.75
CA ARG A 94 -7.66 -18.76 28.06
C ARG A 94 -7.42 -20.09 28.77
#